data_AF-A0A6G3TGP0-F1
#
_entry.id   AF-A0A6G3TGP0-F1
#
_cell.length_a   1.000
_cell.length_b   1.000
_cell.length_c   1.000
_cell.angle_alpha   90.00
_cell.angle_beta   90.00
_cell.angle_gamma   90.00
#
_symmetry.space_group_name_H-M   'P 1'
#
loop_
_entity.id
_entity.type
_entity.pdbx_description
1 polymer ?
#
loop_
_entity_poly.entity_id
_entity_poly.type
_entity_poly.pdbx_seq_one_letter_code
_entity_poly.pdbx_strand_id
1 'polypeptide(L)'
;MSLSPSPRPPRGPRRRSLLASAAGAALLAGCTGGPGSGEAGASPSAVERTRARAARDSEELAARYAAVIAAHPGLAERLRPLREEVVRHAE
;
A
#
# COMPACT_ATOMS: atom_id res chain seq x y z
N MET A 1 -45.91 -32.10 -3.62
CA MET A 1 -45.19 -31.80 -4.88
C MET A 1 -45.39 -30.34 -5.22
N SER A 2 -44.31 -29.56 -5.33
CA SER A 2 -44.31 -28.24 -5.99
C SER A 2 -42.87 -27.96 -6.40
N LEU A 3 -42.61 -27.93 -7.71
CA LEU A 3 -41.33 -27.53 -8.27
C LEU A 3 -41.33 -26.00 -8.42
N SER A 4 -40.48 -25.32 -7.67
CA SER A 4 -40.20 -23.89 -7.90
C SER A 4 -39.40 -23.72 -9.20
N PRO A 5 -39.74 -22.74 -10.07
CA PRO A 5 -39.00 -22.48 -11.30
C PRO A 5 -37.64 -21.82 -10.98
N SER A 6 -36.58 -22.35 -11.61
CA SER A 6 -35.20 -21.86 -11.47
C SER A 6 -35.00 -20.51 -12.19
N PRO A 7 -34.26 -19.54 -11.61
CA PRO A 7 -34.00 -18.25 -12.24
C PRO A 7 -33.02 -18.37 -13.43
N ARG A 8 -33.31 -17.65 -14.52
CA ARG A 8 -32.42 -17.57 -15.69
C ARG A 8 -31.23 -16.65 -15.41
N PRO A 9 -30.01 -16.98 -15.88
CA PRO A 9 -28.85 -16.10 -15.71
C PRO A 9 -28.98 -14.85 -16.60
N PRO A 10 -28.51 -13.68 -16.13
CA PRO A 10 -28.51 -12.45 -16.92
C PRO A 10 -27.57 -12.57 -18.12
N ARG A 11 -28.02 -12.09 -19.28
CA ARG A 11 -27.23 -11.99 -20.52
C ARG A 11 -26.06 -11.03 -20.29
N GLY A 12 -24.84 -11.49 -20.61
CA GLY A 12 -23.58 -10.83 -20.31
C GLY A 12 -23.37 -9.44 -20.93
N PRO A 13 -22.25 -8.78 -20.60
CA PRO A 13 -22.06 -7.35 -20.82
C PRO A 13 -21.88 -7.00 -22.30
N ARG A 14 -22.49 -5.89 -22.74
CA ARG A 14 -22.35 -5.39 -24.11
C ARG A 14 -20.93 -4.83 -24.32
N ARG A 15 -20.37 -5.11 -25.51
CA ARG A 15 -19.00 -4.76 -25.97
C ARG A 15 -18.60 -3.27 -25.83
N ARG A 16 -19.53 -2.36 -25.54
CA ARG A 16 -19.28 -0.93 -25.36
C ARG A 16 -18.89 -0.53 -23.93
N SER A 17 -19.06 -1.41 -22.96
CA SER A 17 -18.72 -1.12 -21.55
C SER A 17 -17.24 -1.35 -21.21
N LEU A 18 -16.45 -1.94 -22.09
CA LEU A 18 -15.04 -2.28 -21.81
C LEU A 18 -14.07 -1.09 -21.91
N LEU A 19 -14.45 0.00 -22.59
CA LEU A 19 -13.58 1.18 -22.72
C LEU A 19 -13.68 2.16 -21.54
N ALA A 20 -14.72 2.04 -20.70
CA ALA A 20 -14.85 2.83 -19.48
C ALA A 20 -14.01 2.30 -18.31
N SER A 21 -13.41 1.10 -18.43
CA SER A 21 -12.54 0.52 -17.40
C SER A 21 -11.07 0.92 -17.52
N ALA A 22 -10.65 1.57 -18.62
CA ALA A 22 -9.25 1.98 -18.78
C ALA A 22 -8.88 3.20 -17.90
N ALA A 23 -9.86 4.04 -17.52
CA ALA A 23 -9.61 5.16 -16.61
C ALA A 23 -9.40 4.71 -15.14
N GLY A 24 -9.81 3.48 -14.78
CA GLY A 24 -9.60 2.93 -13.43
C GLY A 24 -8.18 2.37 -13.20
N ALA A 25 -7.43 2.08 -14.26
CA ALA A 25 -6.06 1.59 -14.14
C ALA A 25 -5.05 2.68 -13.71
N ALA A 26 -5.36 3.95 -13.97
CA ALA A 26 -4.53 5.07 -13.53
C ALA A 26 -4.57 5.28 -12.00
N LEU A 27 -5.65 4.84 -11.33
CA LEU A 27 -5.74 4.87 -9.86
C LEU A 27 -5.02 3.67 -9.22
N LEU A 28 -4.73 2.60 -9.98
CA LEU A 28 -3.87 1.49 -9.53
C LEU A 28 -2.38 1.81 -9.66
N ALA A 29 -2.00 2.83 -10.45
CA ALA A 29 -0.64 3.40 -10.42
C ALA A 29 -0.33 4.12 -9.09
N GLY A 30 -1.32 4.28 -8.21
CA GLY A 30 -1.08 4.73 -6.83
C GLY A 30 -0.38 3.69 -5.94
N CYS A 31 -0.39 2.40 -6.33
CA CYS A 31 0.31 1.33 -5.62
C CYS A 31 1.63 0.90 -6.29
N THR A 32 1.97 1.45 -7.45
CA THR A 32 3.24 1.20 -8.15
C THR A 32 3.73 2.51 -8.74
N GLY A 33 4.76 3.07 -8.10
CA GLY A 33 5.31 4.39 -8.41
C GLY A 33 5.47 4.60 -9.91
N GLY A 34 4.75 5.60 -10.44
CA GLY A 34 4.70 5.89 -11.87
C GLY A 34 6.07 6.32 -12.43
N PRO A 35 6.39 5.95 -13.70
CA PRO A 35 7.65 6.30 -14.32
C PRO A 35 7.63 7.78 -14.72
N GLY A 36 8.32 8.61 -13.94
CA GLY A 36 8.60 10.00 -14.29
C GLY A 36 9.63 10.06 -15.41
N SER A 37 9.16 10.38 -16.61
CA SER A 37 9.97 10.77 -17.76
C SER A 37 10.54 12.18 -17.57
N GLY A 38 11.84 12.34 -17.81
CA GLY A 38 12.42 13.63 -18.22
C GLY A 38 13.51 14.22 -17.33
N GLU A 39 14.71 14.26 -17.93
CA GLU A 39 15.83 15.18 -17.73
C GLU A 39 16.76 15.09 -16.50
N ALA A 40 18.04 14.93 -16.86
CA ALA A 40 19.21 14.81 -16.00
C ALA A 40 19.55 16.13 -15.29
N GLY A 41 19.74 16.05 -13.98
CA GLY A 41 20.30 17.14 -13.18
C GLY A 41 20.31 16.81 -11.69
N ALA A 42 21.40 16.17 -11.23
CA ALA A 42 21.88 15.98 -9.83
C ALA A 42 20.87 15.74 -8.69
N SER A 43 19.61 15.47 -9.02
CA SER A 43 18.51 15.31 -8.09
C SER A 43 18.27 13.81 -7.90
N PRO A 44 18.06 13.33 -6.67
CA PRO A 44 17.79 11.93 -6.43
C PRO A 44 16.63 11.48 -7.29
N SER A 45 16.73 10.30 -7.87
CA SER A 45 15.68 9.74 -8.70
C SER A 45 14.35 9.70 -7.93
N ALA A 46 13.23 9.68 -8.64
CA ALA A 46 11.91 9.56 -7.99
C ALA A 46 11.83 8.34 -7.04
N VAL A 47 12.53 7.26 -7.40
CA VAL A 47 12.65 6.04 -6.59
C VAL A 47 13.43 6.30 -5.30
N GLU A 48 14.58 6.97 -5.37
CA GLU A 48 15.38 7.31 -4.19
C GLU A 48 14.62 8.23 -3.23
N ARG A 49 13.90 9.23 -3.75
CA ARG A 49 13.07 10.10 -2.91
C ARG A 49 11.96 9.32 -2.20
N THR A 50 11.37 8.35 -2.90
CA THR A 50 10.33 7.48 -2.33
C THR A 50 10.92 6.59 -1.23
N ARG A 51 12.11 6.00 -1.46
CA ARG A 51 12.81 5.21 -0.46
C ARG A 51 13.19 6.03 0.77
N ALA A 52 13.71 7.25 0.58
CA ALA A 52 14.06 8.15 1.67
C ALA A 52 12.84 8.55 2.50
N ARG A 53 11.66 8.69 1.88
CA ARG A 53 10.41 8.92 2.60
C ARG A 53 9.98 7.68 3.41
N ALA A 54 10.01 6.50 2.79
CA ALA A 54 9.67 5.25 3.48
C ALA A 54 10.59 4.96 4.69
N ALA A 55 11.88 5.30 4.59
CA ALA A 55 12.82 5.19 5.70
C ALA A 55 12.41 6.10 6.88
N ARG A 56 12.14 7.39 6.61
CA ARG A 56 11.68 8.33 7.64
C ARG A 56 10.35 7.92 8.28
N ASP A 57 9.42 7.43 7.48
CA ASP A 57 8.12 6.97 7.98
C ASP A 57 8.32 5.73 8.90
N SER A 58 9.28 4.87 8.58
CA SER A 58 9.69 3.73 9.45
C SER A 58 10.35 4.20 10.75
N GLU A 59 11.25 5.18 10.70
CA GLU A 59 11.86 5.78 11.91
C GLU A 59 10.80 6.37 12.85
N GLU A 60 9.85 7.14 12.31
CA GLU A 60 8.77 7.72 13.10
C GLU A 60 7.90 6.62 13.74
N LEU A 61 7.62 5.54 13.01
CA LEU A 61 6.90 4.39 13.53
C LEU A 61 7.68 3.68 14.66
N ALA A 62 8.99 3.52 14.52
CA ALA A 62 9.85 2.95 15.57
C ALA A 62 9.82 3.80 16.85
N ALA A 63 9.79 5.13 16.72
CA ALA A 63 9.66 6.05 17.84
C ALA A 63 8.31 5.91 18.57
N ARG A 64 7.20 5.73 17.81
CA ARG A 64 5.89 5.47 18.41
C ARG A 64 5.87 4.16 19.20
N TYR A 65 6.46 3.08 18.67
CA TYR A 65 6.60 1.84 19.43
C TYR A 65 7.41 2.02 20.72
N ALA A 66 8.51 2.78 20.66
CA ALA A 66 9.31 3.08 21.85
C ALA A 66 8.50 3.85 22.91
N ALA A 67 7.69 4.84 22.49
CA ALA A 67 6.82 5.58 23.38
C ALA A 67 5.76 4.69 24.04
N VAL A 68 5.15 3.77 23.28
CA VAL A 68 4.17 2.80 23.81
C VAL A 68 4.82 1.85 24.81
N ILE A 69 6.03 1.34 24.52
CA ILE A 69 6.78 0.47 25.44
C ILE A 69 7.09 1.22 26.75
N ALA A 70 7.50 2.49 26.66
CA ALA A 70 7.78 3.31 27.83
C ALA A 70 6.52 3.57 28.68
N ALA A 71 5.38 3.83 28.06
CA ALA A 71 4.11 4.02 28.75
C ALA A 71 3.52 2.71 29.30
N HIS A 72 3.79 1.58 28.64
CA HIS A 72 3.22 0.26 28.97
C HIS A 72 4.30 -0.84 29.00
N PRO A 73 5.12 -0.92 30.07
CA PRO A 73 6.21 -1.89 30.15
C PRO A 73 5.77 -3.35 30.04
N GLY A 74 4.54 -3.68 30.45
CA GLY A 74 3.98 -5.04 30.34
C GLY A 74 3.79 -5.52 28.89
N LEU A 75 3.82 -4.63 27.90
CA LEU A 75 3.75 -4.98 26.48
C LEU A 75 5.13 -5.08 25.81
N ALA A 76 6.22 -4.78 26.54
CA ALA A 76 7.56 -4.68 25.97
C ALA A 76 7.99 -5.94 25.23
N GLU A 77 7.79 -7.12 25.82
CA GLU A 77 8.19 -8.40 25.21
C GLU A 77 7.50 -8.69 23.88
N ARG A 78 6.25 -8.22 23.71
CA ARG A 78 5.52 -8.40 22.46
C ARG A 78 5.87 -7.35 21.41
N LEU A 79 6.16 -6.11 21.85
CA LEU A 79 6.36 -4.97 20.96
C LEU A 79 7.81 -4.78 20.53
N ARG A 80 8.79 -5.23 21.32
CA ARG A 80 10.22 -5.11 21.00
C ARG A 80 10.60 -5.77 19.67
N PRO A 81 10.20 -7.02 19.37
CA PRO A 81 10.51 -7.63 18.08
C PRO A 81 9.92 -6.84 16.91
N LEU A 82 8.69 -6.36 17.04
CA LEU A 82 8.03 -5.56 16.00
C LEU A 82 8.77 -4.23 15.77
N ARG A 83 9.23 -3.57 16.84
CA ARG A 83 10.04 -2.36 16.74
C ARG A 83 11.37 -2.64 16.03
N GLU A 84 12.03 -3.75 16.34
CA GLU A 84 13.31 -4.14 15.71
C GLU A 84 13.15 -4.39 14.21
N GLU A 85 12.06 -5.03 13.77
CA GLU A 85 11.74 -5.16 12.34
C GLU A 85 11.59 -3.79 11.67
N VAL A 86 10.88 -2.86 12.31
CA VAL A 86 10.65 -1.51 11.75
C VAL A 86 11.96 -0.72 11.65
N VAL A 87 12.84 -0.83 12.66
CA VAL A 87 14.17 -0.20 12.59
C VAL A 87 14.98 -0.74 11.41
N ARG A 88 14.95 -2.05 11.18
CA ARG A 88 15.60 -2.68 10.01
C ARG A 88 15.04 -2.24 8.66
N HIS A 89 13.80 -1.75 8.59
CA HIS A 89 13.23 -1.21 7.36
C HIS A 89 13.61 0.26 7.10
N ALA A 90 14.11 0.96 8.12
CA ALA A 90 14.61 2.31 7.99
C ALA A 90 16.04 2.36 7.41
N GLU A 91 16.83 1.30 7.61
CA GLU A 91 18.20 1.12 7.10
C GLU A 91 18.24 0.68 5.63
#